data_AF-V2W7F9-F1
#
_entry.id   AF-V2W7F9-F1
#
_cell.length_a   1.000
_cell.length_b   1.000
_cell.length_c   1.000
_cell.angle_alpha   90.00
_cell.angle_beta   90.00
_cell.angle_gamma   90.00
#
_symmetry.space_group_name_H-M   'P 1'
#
loop_
_entity.id
_entity.type
_entity.pdbx_description
1 polymer ?
#
loop_
_entity_poly.entity_id
_entity_poly.type
_entity_poly.pdbx_seq_one_letter_code
_entity_poly.pdbx_strand_id
1 'polypeptide(L)'
;MLPHLQNVLGTIPPSVAMSAVLGDWRLTMWGDTQKSDVKRWFREPWAVRNSIGWYILYAPWPNLRDPTLLHSEGVRLLYFHQYWQELATQGYISTLISSIESHQAELQSLVNLRFVIPFTTLAKLWKHDDPWVQERSSRLLPFFEDAFSTHPGYDEERHDMECLAFIFALTNHLNHTDFTSYVVTSIHGQEFIRFVHDQILSRHLYRTPHWGNSFDRQELLSKWTRVTERILEMGNLPPDYFTSIPGRPPAQLMDAGNESSFLQSHYEMHGDGQGVLGSIERDSQGNMAGDVGAEELADTPHPNIDPNHPRADDRYSEYGTTGGGQDDVPGLVERGEQSNRVGGVGADKRV
;
A
#
# COMPACT_ATOMS: atom_id res chain seq x y z
N MET A 1 22.54 -19.49 -1.37
CA MET A 1 21.38 -18.95 -2.11
C MET A 1 21.02 -17.51 -1.72
N LEU A 2 21.09 -17.14 -0.44
CA LEU A 2 20.74 -15.78 0.02
C LEU A 2 21.45 -14.62 -0.73
N PRO A 3 22.77 -14.69 -1.03
CA PRO A 3 23.44 -13.61 -1.76
C PRO A 3 22.97 -13.48 -3.22
N HIS A 4 22.64 -14.61 -3.86
CA HIS A 4 22.17 -14.62 -5.24
C HIS A 4 20.75 -14.04 -5.33
N LEU A 5 19.86 -14.43 -4.42
CA LEU A 5 18.52 -13.86 -4.34
C LEU A 5 18.56 -12.35 -4.05
N GLN A 6 19.44 -11.89 -3.14
CA GLN A 6 19.65 -10.46 -2.89
C GLN A 6 20.10 -9.69 -4.15
N ASN A 7 20.99 -10.29 -4.95
CA ASN A 7 21.44 -9.67 -6.20
C ASN A 7 20.30 -9.56 -7.20
N VAL A 8 19.50 -10.62 -7.38
CA VAL A 8 18.34 -10.62 -8.27
C VAL A 8 17.27 -9.64 -7.80
N LEU A 9 16.93 -9.59 -6.51
CA LEU A 9 15.96 -8.61 -6.00
C LEU A 9 16.49 -7.18 -6.09
N GLY A 10 17.80 -7.00 -6.13
CA GLY A 10 18.44 -5.70 -6.32
C GLY A 10 18.33 -5.13 -7.74
N THR A 11 17.86 -5.91 -8.73
CA THR A 11 17.69 -5.48 -10.13
C THR A 11 16.25 -5.17 -10.52
N ILE A 12 15.28 -5.44 -9.64
CA ILE A 12 13.87 -5.10 -9.87
C ILE A 12 13.45 -3.94 -8.96
N PRO A 13 12.35 -3.22 -9.25
CA PRO A 13 11.86 -2.16 -8.38
C PRO A 13 11.65 -2.67 -6.94
N PRO A 14 12.07 -1.92 -5.91
CA PRO A 14 11.97 -2.37 -4.51
C PRO A 14 10.55 -2.73 -4.08
N SER A 15 9.56 -1.97 -4.55
CA SER A 15 8.14 -2.25 -4.31
C SER A 15 7.71 -3.60 -4.89
N VAL A 16 8.17 -3.98 -6.09
CA VAL A 16 7.92 -5.31 -6.68
C VAL A 16 8.62 -6.40 -5.87
N ALA A 17 9.88 -6.19 -5.48
CA ALA A 17 10.59 -7.16 -4.64
C ALA A 17 9.87 -7.42 -3.31
N MET A 18 9.44 -6.35 -2.62
CA MET A 18 8.74 -6.46 -1.35
C MET A 18 7.37 -7.12 -1.48
N SER A 19 6.54 -6.66 -2.43
CA SER A 19 5.17 -7.16 -2.57
C SER A 19 5.11 -8.55 -3.21
N ALA A 20 5.79 -8.76 -4.33
CA ALA A 20 5.59 -9.91 -5.19
C ALA A 20 6.47 -11.12 -4.84
N VAL A 21 7.67 -10.88 -4.29
CA VAL A 21 8.62 -11.94 -3.94
C VAL A 21 8.69 -12.17 -2.43
N LEU A 22 8.75 -11.10 -1.64
CA LEU A 22 8.84 -11.17 -0.18
C LEU A 22 7.45 -11.20 0.50
N GLY A 23 6.38 -11.00 -0.29
CA GLY A 23 5.00 -11.13 0.16
C GLY A 23 4.54 -10.04 1.11
N ASP A 24 5.18 -8.87 1.18
CA ASP A 24 4.78 -7.75 2.03
C ASP A 24 4.22 -6.58 1.22
N TRP A 25 2.96 -6.73 0.83
CA TRP A 25 2.17 -5.75 0.10
C TRP A 25 2.06 -4.39 0.80
N ARG A 26 1.89 -4.39 2.12
CA ARG A 26 1.57 -3.19 2.92
C ARG A 26 2.64 -2.11 2.77
N LEU A 27 3.89 -2.54 2.64
CA LEU A 27 5.03 -1.66 2.39
C LEU A 27 4.93 -0.93 1.05
N THR A 28 4.41 -1.59 0.03
CA THR A 28 4.22 -0.98 -1.30
C THR A 28 3.00 -0.07 -1.34
N MET A 29 1.93 -0.45 -0.62
CA MET A 29 0.69 0.30 -0.60
C MET A 29 0.80 1.60 0.22
N TRP A 30 1.43 1.54 1.39
CA TRP A 30 1.38 2.62 2.39
C TRP A 30 2.73 3.29 2.65
N GLY A 31 3.83 2.68 2.23
CA GLY A 31 5.19 3.16 2.49
C GLY A 31 6.00 3.42 1.22
N ASP A 32 7.06 4.21 1.35
CA ASP A 32 8.08 4.35 0.33
C ASP A 32 9.15 3.26 0.52
N THR A 33 9.08 2.24 -0.33
CA THR A 33 9.99 1.10 -0.23
C THR A 33 11.31 1.42 -0.91
N GLN A 34 12.39 1.41 -0.14
CA GLN A 34 13.73 1.67 -0.64
C GLN A 34 14.51 0.37 -0.88
N LYS A 35 15.56 0.46 -1.70
CA LYS A 35 16.50 -0.65 -1.95
C LYS A 35 17.18 -1.14 -0.66
N SER A 36 17.40 -0.25 0.31
CA SER A 36 17.92 -0.59 1.64
C SER A 36 16.96 -1.48 2.42
N ASP A 37 15.65 -1.30 2.27
CA ASP A 37 14.64 -2.10 2.98
C ASP A 37 14.63 -3.53 2.48
N VAL A 38 14.72 -3.73 1.16
CA VAL A 38 14.87 -5.05 0.53
C VAL A 38 16.13 -5.76 1.05
N LYS A 39 17.25 -5.03 1.16
CA LYS A 39 18.50 -5.59 1.70
C LYS A 39 18.37 -5.93 3.19
N ARG A 40 17.77 -5.04 3.98
CA ARG A 40 17.58 -5.21 5.43
C ARG A 40 16.63 -6.35 5.72
N TRP A 41 15.63 -6.59 4.88
CA TRP A 41 14.67 -7.68 5.02
C TRP A 41 15.35 -9.05 5.20
N PHE A 42 16.45 -9.30 4.48
CA PHE A 42 17.17 -10.57 4.60
C PHE A 42 18.01 -10.72 5.88
N ARG A 43 18.26 -9.63 6.60
CA ARG A 43 19.01 -9.62 7.86
C ARG A 43 18.10 -9.55 9.06
N GLU A 44 17.13 -8.63 9.01
CA GLU A 44 16.25 -8.27 10.11
C GLU A 44 14.81 -7.99 9.61
N PRO A 45 14.08 -9.01 9.13
CA PRO A 45 12.72 -8.81 8.61
C PRO A 45 11.78 -8.15 9.63
N TRP A 46 11.92 -8.52 10.91
CA TRP A 46 11.15 -7.95 12.01
C TRP A 46 11.46 -6.47 12.23
N ALA A 47 12.70 -6.04 12.05
CA ALA A 47 13.05 -4.63 12.20
C ALA A 47 12.43 -3.78 11.09
N VAL A 48 12.40 -4.28 9.85
CA VAL A 48 11.72 -3.62 8.72
C VAL A 48 10.23 -3.52 8.98
N ARG A 49 9.59 -4.61 9.44
CA ARG A 49 8.15 -4.62 9.78
C ARG A 49 7.79 -3.72 10.96
N ASN A 50 8.69 -3.57 11.93
CA ASN A 50 8.45 -2.68 13.07
C ASN A 50 8.69 -1.20 12.70
N SER A 51 9.56 -0.91 11.71
CA SER A 51 9.85 0.48 11.33
C SER A 51 8.73 1.18 10.56
N ILE A 52 7.78 0.45 10.01
CA ILE A 52 6.72 1.03 9.15
C ILE A 52 5.49 1.51 9.91
N GLY A 53 5.49 1.30 11.24
CA GLY A 53 4.42 1.74 12.12
C GLY A 53 3.27 0.75 12.21
N TRP A 54 2.65 0.73 13.39
CA TRP A 54 1.62 -0.23 13.76
C TRP A 54 0.45 -0.27 12.77
N TYR A 55 -0.05 0.89 12.32
CA TYR A 55 -1.20 0.96 11.42
C TYR A 55 -0.92 0.42 10.02
N ILE A 56 0.30 0.58 9.50
CA ILE A 56 0.68 -0.04 8.22
C ILE A 56 0.85 -1.55 8.40
N LEU A 57 1.44 -2.00 9.51
CA LEU A 57 1.63 -3.43 9.78
C LEU A 57 0.30 -4.18 9.88
N TYR A 58 -0.73 -3.59 10.48
CA TYR A 58 -2.05 -4.20 10.62
C TYR A 58 -3.03 -3.84 9.50
N ALA A 59 -2.58 -3.12 8.46
CA ALA A 59 -3.40 -2.85 7.30
C ALA A 59 -3.85 -4.16 6.64
N PRO A 60 -5.11 -4.27 6.18
CA PRO A 60 -5.62 -5.51 5.62
C PRO A 60 -4.87 -5.97 4.38
N TRP A 61 -4.76 -7.29 4.24
CA TRP A 61 -4.23 -7.90 3.04
C TRP A 61 -5.27 -7.85 1.90
N PRO A 62 -4.81 -7.68 0.65
CA PRO A 62 -5.67 -7.85 -0.50
C PRO A 62 -6.11 -9.31 -0.61
N ASN A 63 -7.33 -9.55 -1.11
CA ASN A 63 -7.87 -10.89 -1.35
C ASN A 63 -7.27 -11.53 -2.62
N LEU A 64 -5.95 -11.73 -2.60
CA LEU A 64 -5.20 -12.34 -3.70
C LEU A 64 -4.83 -13.77 -3.35
N ARG A 65 -4.72 -14.59 -4.39
CA ARG A 65 -4.17 -15.93 -4.27
C ARG A 65 -2.66 -15.86 -4.07
N ASP A 66 -2.16 -16.77 -3.23
CA ASP A 66 -0.74 -16.94 -2.95
C ASP A 66 -0.20 -18.16 -3.72
N PRO A 67 0.92 -18.05 -4.46
CA PRO A 67 1.79 -16.88 -4.64
C PRO A 67 1.23 -15.86 -5.64
N THR A 68 1.27 -14.57 -5.29
CA THR A 68 0.71 -13.46 -6.09
C THR A 68 1.19 -13.46 -7.54
N LEU A 69 2.45 -13.82 -7.80
CA LEU A 69 3.04 -13.85 -9.15
C LEU A 69 2.55 -14.99 -10.04
N LEU A 70 1.92 -16.04 -9.48
CA LEU A 70 1.41 -17.17 -10.26
C LEU A 70 -0.02 -16.96 -10.76
N HIS A 71 -0.62 -15.81 -10.42
CA HIS A 71 -2.02 -15.51 -10.71
C HIS A 71 -2.15 -14.18 -11.45
N SER A 72 -2.99 -14.16 -12.49
CA SER A 72 -3.24 -12.99 -13.32
C SER A 72 -3.68 -11.77 -12.52
N GLU A 73 -4.46 -11.99 -11.47
CA GLU A 73 -5.01 -10.99 -10.56
C GLU A 73 -3.89 -10.26 -9.81
N GLY A 74 -2.93 -11.02 -9.30
CA GLY A 74 -1.76 -10.47 -8.60
C GLY A 74 -0.83 -9.72 -9.54
N VAL A 75 -0.52 -10.30 -10.71
CA VAL A 75 0.31 -9.64 -11.74
C VAL A 75 -0.33 -8.33 -12.19
N ARG A 76 -1.65 -8.31 -12.40
CA ARG A 76 -2.38 -7.12 -12.84
C ARG A 76 -2.37 -6.00 -11.80
N LEU A 77 -2.57 -6.31 -10.52
CA LEU A 77 -2.47 -5.33 -9.45
C LEU A 77 -1.07 -4.71 -9.37
N LEU A 78 -0.03 -5.56 -9.42
CA LEU A 78 1.36 -5.11 -9.41
C LEU A 78 1.68 -4.23 -10.62
N TYR A 79 1.19 -4.59 -11.80
CA TYR A 79 1.34 -3.78 -13.01
C TYR A 79 0.78 -2.37 -12.80
N PHE A 80 -0.46 -2.22 -12.34
CA PHE A 80 -1.06 -0.90 -12.13
C PHE A 80 -0.32 -0.09 -11.07
N HIS A 81 0.14 -0.74 -10.01
CA HIS A 81 0.92 -0.07 -8.97
C HIS A 81 2.22 0.53 -9.51
N GLN A 82 2.99 -0.24 -10.29
CA GLN A 82 4.22 0.26 -10.91
C GLN A 82 3.92 1.32 -11.97
N TYR A 83 2.92 1.07 -12.81
CA TYR A 83 2.52 1.97 -13.88
C TYR A 83 2.11 3.35 -13.33
N TRP A 84 1.28 3.38 -12.28
CA TRP A 84 0.85 4.63 -11.66
C TRP A 84 1.99 5.35 -10.93
N GLN A 85 2.88 4.61 -10.27
CA GLN A 85 4.07 5.20 -9.65
C GLN A 85 4.99 5.83 -10.69
N GLU A 86 5.15 5.21 -11.85
CA GLU A 86 5.97 5.72 -12.95
C GLU A 86 5.35 6.99 -13.55
N LEU A 87 4.05 6.96 -13.88
CA LEU A 87 3.33 8.12 -14.40
C LEU A 87 3.38 9.31 -13.43
N ALA A 88 3.27 9.06 -12.12
CA ALA A 88 3.41 10.11 -11.11
C ALA A 88 4.83 10.67 -11.03
N THR A 89 5.85 9.82 -11.24
CA THR A 89 7.26 10.23 -11.24
C THR A 89 7.59 11.10 -12.47
N GLN A 90 7.01 10.77 -13.63
CA GLN A 90 7.19 11.53 -14.87
C GLN A 90 6.28 12.76 -14.98
N GLY A 91 5.38 12.99 -14.01
CA GLY A 91 4.43 14.11 -14.04
C GLY A 91 3.30 13.94 -15.07
N TYR A 92 3.07 12.74 -15.59
CA TYR A 92 2.02 12.43 -16.58
C TYR A 92 0.62 12.30 -15.95
N ILE A 93 0.19 13.38 -15.29
CA ILE A 93 -0.99 13.42 -14.44
C ILE A 93 -2.31 13.11 -15.19
N SER A 94 -2.45 13.58 -16.43
CA SER A 94 -3.69 13.33 -17.21
C SER A 94 -3.85 11.84 -17.51
N THR A 95 -2.78 11.16 -17.95
CA THR A 95 -2.77 9.72 -18.21
C THR A 95 -2.99 8.93 -16.93
N LEU A 96 -2.39 9.36 -15.83
CA LEU A 96 -2.55 8.74 -14.52
C LEU A 96 -4.01 8.78 -14.05
N ILE A 97 -4.63 9.96 -14.08
CA ILE A 97 -6.04 10.14 -13.69
C ILE A 97 -6.95 9.26 -14.56
N SER A 98 -6.80 9.29 -15.88
CA SER A 98 -7.62 8.47 -16.77
C SER A 98 -7.44 6.98 -16.53
N SER A 99 -6.22 6.54 -16.21
CA SER A 99 -5.94 5.13 -15.88
C SER A 99 -6.60 4.71 -14.57
N ILE A 100 -6.54 5.55 -13.52
CA ILE A 100 -7.20 5.33 -12.24
C ILE A 100 -8.73 5.30 -12.42
N GLU A 101 -9.29 6.31 -13.09
CA GLU A 101 -10.72 6.39 -13.43
C GLU A 101 -11.23 5.11 -14.11
N SER A 102 -10.42 4.52 -15.00
CA SER A 102 -10.82 3.35 -15.78
C SER A 102 -10.72 2.02 -15.01
N HIS A 103 -9.86 1.91 -14.00
CA HIS A 103 -9.50 0.61 -13.39
C HIS A 103 -9.71 0.53 -11.88
N GLN A 104 -9.93 1.64 -11.18
CA GLN A 104 -10.02 1.63 -9.73
C GLN A 104 -11.14 0.73 -9.20
N ALA A 105 -12.36 0.87 -9.71
CA ALA A 105 -13.51 0.10 -9.22
C ALA A 105 -13.32 -1.42 -9.42
N GLU A 106 -12.72 -1.80 -10.56
CA GLU A 106 -12.37 -3.18 -10.83
C GLU A 106 -11.29 -3.70 -9.87
N LEU A 107 -10.24 -2.92 -9.61
CA LEU A 107 -9.20 -3.30 -8.66
C LEU A 107 -9.74 -3.40 -7.24
N GLN A 108 -10.59 -2.46 -6.79
CA GLN A 108 -11.25 -2.51 -5.48
C GLN A 108 -12.04 -3.82 -5.31
N SER A 109 -12.80 -4.21 -6.34
CA SER A 109 -13.52 -5.49 -6.37
C SER A 109 -12.58 -6.69 -6.34
N LEU A 110 -11.52 -6.65 -7.15
CA LEU A 110 -10.53 -7.73 -7.28
C LEU A 110 -9.81 -8.02 -5.97
N VAL A 111 -9.32 -6.99 -5.29
CA VAL A 111 -8.56 -7.14 -4.05
C VAL A 111 -9.42 -7.08 -2.80
N ASN A 112 -10.72 -6.81 -2.95
CA ASN A 112 -11.65 -6.55 -1.87
C ASN A 112 -11.06 -5.54 -0.87
N LEU A 113 -10.60 -4.39 -1.38
CA LEU A 113 -10.08 -3.26 -0.60
C LEU A 113 -10.68 -1.97 -1.16
N ARG A 114 -10.84 -0.94 -0.33
CA ARG A 114 -11.31 0.38 -0.77
C ARG A 114 -10.15 1.24 -1.26
N PHE A 115 -8.99 1.12 -0.62
CA PHE A 115 -7.79 1.83 -1.02
C PHE A 115 -6.91 0.94 -1.91
N VAL A 116 -6.82 1.29 -3.19
CA VAL A 116 -6.04 0.54 -4.19
C VAL A 116 -4.99 1.38 -4.92
N ILE A 117 -4.89 2.68 -4.63
CA ILE A 117 -3.85 3.55 -5.17
C ILE A 117 -2.73 3.66 -4.13
N PRO A 118 -1.47 3.28 -4.46
CA PRO A 118 -0.35 3.44 -3.53
C PRO A 118 -0.25 4.87 -3.01
N PHE A 119 -0.09 5.03 -1.70
CA PHE A 119 0.04 6.33 -1.08
C PHE A 119 1.25 7.11 -1.61
N THR A 120 2.33 6.41 -1.95
CA THR A 120 3.53 6.99 -2.57
C THR A 120 3.25 7.69 -3.90
N THR A 121 2.29 7.21 -4.68
CA THR A 121 1.84 7.86 -5.91
C THR A 121 1.28 9.25 -5.58
N LEU A 122 0.44 9.37 -4.56
CA LEU A 122 -0.12 10.65 -4.11
C LEU A 122 0.93 11.57 -3.51
N ALA A 123 1.79 11.02 -2.66
CA ALA A 123 2.84 11.76 -2.00
C ALA A 123 3.78 12.42 -3.02
N LYS A 124 4.06 11.75 -4.15
CA LYS A 124 4.83 12.33 -5.26
C LYS A 124 4.08 13.48 -5.92
N LEU A 125 2.82 13.30 -6.28
CA LEU A 125 2.01 14.32 -6.95
C LEU A 125 1.85 15.59 -6.09
N TRP A 126 1.59 15.43 -4.78
CA TRP A 126 1.38 16.55 -3.86
C TRP A 126 2.67 17.30 -3.52
N LYS A 127 3.85 16.74 -3.84
CA LYS A 127 5.16 17.38 -3.70
C LYS A 127 5.77 17.80 -5.03
N HIS A 128 5.06 17.60 -6.14
CA HIS A 128 5.62 17.80 -7.47
C HIS A 128 6.01 19.26 -7.68
N ASP A 129 7.15 19.54 -8.33
CA ASP A 129 7.65 20.92 -8.49
C ASP A 129 6.75 21.80 -9.39
N ASP A 130 6.06 21.18 -10.34
CA ASP A 130 5.07 21.85 -11.20
C ASP A 130 3.72 22.06 -10.46
N PRO A 131 3.29 23.30 -10.20
CA PRO A 131 2.00 23.60 -9.59
C PRO A 131 0.80 23.09 -10.38
N TRP A 132 0.91 22.98 -11.71
CA TRP A 132 -0.17 22.43 -12.54
C TRP A 132 -0.40 20.95 -12.28
N VAL A 133 0.68 20.18 -12.09
CA VAL A 133 0.58 18.75 -11.70
C VAL A 133 -0.05 18.64 -10.31
N GLN A 134 0.39 19.48 -9.37
CA GLN A 134 -0.17 19.51 -8.02
C GLN A 134 -1.69 19.82 -8.04
N GLU A 135 -2.09 20.89 -8.70
CA GLU A 135 -3.49 21.31 -8.80
C GLU A 135 -4.33 20.23 -9.48
N ARG A 136 -3.85 19.67 -10.59
CA ARG A 136 -4.60 18.65 -11.33
C ARG A 136 -4.70 17.33 -10.56
N SER A 137 -3.75 17.04 -9.67
CA SER A 137 -3.85 15.90 -8.75
C SER A 137 -5.02 15.98 -7.77
N SER A 138 -5.61 17.17 -7.55
CA SER A 138 -6.81 17.32 -6.72
C SER A 138 -8.02 16.55 -7.26
N ARG A 139 -8.04 16.24 -8.57
CA ARG A 139 -9.04 15.36 -9.17
C ARG A 139 -9.04 13.94 -8.59
N LEU A 140 -7.97 13.56 -7.90
CA LEU A 140 -7.89 12.28 -7.22
C LEU A 140 -8.57 12.27 -5.84
N LEU A 141 -8.81 13.43 -5.22
CA LEU A 141 -9.38 13.53 -3.86
C LEU A 141 -10.75 12.84 -3.74
N PRO A 142 -11.70 12.99 -4.68
CA PRO A 142 -13.00 12.32 -4.60
C PRO A 142 -12.91 10.79 -4.55
N PHE A 143 -11.87 10.18 -5.14
CA PHE A 143 -11.68 8.72 -5.05
C PHE A 143 -11.32 8.26 -3.64
N PHE A 144 -10.60 9.09 -2.89
CA PHE A 144 -10.27 8.80 -1.50
C PHE A 144 -11.47 9.07 -0.60
N GLU A 145 -12.22 10.15 -0.84
CA GLU A 145 -13.48 10.42 -0.14
C GLU A 145 -14.46 9.24 -0.29
N ASP A 146 -14.60 8.71 -1.51
CA ASP A 146 -15.37 7.50 -1.78
C ASP A 146 -14.77 6.27 -1.05
N ALA A 147 -13.44 6.11 -1.04
CA ALA A 147 -12.79 5.01 -0.33
C ALA A 147 -13.02 5.05 1.20
N PHE A 148 -13.26 6.21 1.79
CA PHE A 148 -13.64 6.36 3.21
C PHE A 148 -15.10 5.98 3.51
N SER A 149 -15.95 5.91 2.47
CA SER A 149 -17.38 5.68 2.63
C SER A 149 -17.70 4.21 2.90
N THR A 150 -18.53 3.94 3.92
CA THR A 150 -18.99 2.58 4.24
C THR A 150 -19.90 2.04 3.14
N HIS A 151 -19.58 0.87 2.63
CA HIS A 151 -20.38 0.16 1.63
C HIS A 151 -21.12 -1.02 2.29
N PRO A 152 -22.43 -1.20 2.03
CA PRO A 152 -23.19 -2.32 2.57
C PRO A 152 -22.52 -3.66 2.26
N GLY A 153 -22.33 -4.50 3.28
CA GLY A 153 -21.72 -5.82 3.15
C GLY A 153 -20.19 -5.82 3.17
N TYR A 154 -19.54 -4.65 3.27
CA TYR A 154 -18.11 -4.56 3.51
C TYR A 154 -17.82 -4.66 5.01
N ASP A 155 -16.75 -5.37 5.37
CA ASP A 155 -16.31 -5.55 6.76
C ASP A 155 -15.87 -4.19 7.34
N GLU A 156 -16.64 -3.68 8.32
CA GLU A 156 -16.39 -2.36 8.93
C GLU A 156 -15.08 -2.30 9.69
N GLU A 157 -14.70 -3.36 10.40
CA GLU A 157 -13.46 -3.40 11.17
C GLU A 157 -12.26 -3.42 10.22
N ARG A 158 -12.35 -4.23 9.15
CA ARG A 158 -11.34 -4.26 8.09
C ARG A 158 -11.22 -2.90 7.40
N HIS A 159 -12.34 -2.25 7.11
CA HIS A 159 -12.37 -0.92 6.52
C HIS A 159 -11.71 0.12 7.44
N ASP A 160 -12.00 0.09 8.74
CA ASP A 160 -11.41 1.02 9.69
C ASP A 160 -9.89 0.87 9.74
N MET A 161 -9.36 -0.36 9.56
CA MET A 161 -7.92 -0.58 9.46
C MET A 161 -7.31 -0.01 8.18
N GLU A 162 -8.02 -0.06 7.05
CA GLU A 162 -7.57 0.64 5.83
C GLU A 162 -7.55 2.16 6.03
N CYS A 163 -8.62 2.73 6.61
CA CYS A 163 -8.70 4.15 6.92
C CYS A 163 -7.54 4.57 7.83
N LEU A 164 -7.24 3.79 8.87
CA LEU A 164 -6.14 4.06 9.79
C LEU A 164 -4.77 3.99 9.14
N ALA A 165 -4.55 3.03 8.23
CA ALA A 165 -3.32 2.96 7.45
C ALA A 165 -3.15 4.19 6.56
N PHE A 166 -4.21 4.62 5.88
CA PHE A 166 -4.21 5.85 5.09
C PHE A 166 -3.95 7.09 5.95
N ILE A 167 -4.66 7.26 7.07
CA ILE A 167 -4.49 8.39 7.99
C ILE A 167 -3.06 8.42 8.52
N PHE A 168 -2.48 7.27 8.88
CA PHE A 168 -1.10 7.19 9.35
C PHE A 168 -0.10 7.60 8.25
N ALA A 169 -0.24 7.08 7.03
CA ALA A 169 0.61 7.45 5.90
C ALA A 169 0.51 8.95 5.57
N LEU A 170 -0.72 9.48 5.55
CA LEU A 170 -1.01 10.90 5.36
C LEU A 170 -0.39 11.75 6.47
N THR A 171 -0.56 11.35 7.73
CA THR A 171 -0.01 12.05 8.89
C THR A 171 1.52 12.14 8.81
N ASN A 172 2.20 11.05 8.46
CA ASN A 172 3.65 11.05 8.31
C ASN A 172 4.08 11.98 7.17
N HIS A 173 3.41 11.92 6.03
CA HIS A 173 3.67 12.80 4.88
C HIS A 173 3.52 14.28 5.26
N LEU A 174 2.46 14.66 5.96
CA LEU A 174 2.18 16.07 6.30
C LEU A 174 3.03 16.60 7.46
N ASN A 175 3.58 15.73 8.30
CA ASN A 175 4.48 16.12 9.38
C ASN A 175 5.92 16.40 8.91
N HIS A 176 6.28 16.03 7.69
CA HIS A 176 7.58 16.41 7.14
C HIS A 176 7.64 17.93 6.92
N THR A 177 8.72 18.53 7.41
CA THR A 177 8.98 19.99 7.33
C THR A 177 9.82 20.39 6.12
N ASP A 178 10.43 19.42 5.44
CA ASP A 178 11.37 19.67 4.34
C ASP A 178 10.69 20.15 3.05
N PHE A 179 9.36 20.03 2.98
CA PHE A 179 8.55 20.48 1.85
C PHE A 179 7.17 20.94 2.33
N THR A 180 6.46 21.63 1.45
CA THR A 180 5.07 22.02 1.64
C THR A 180 4.20 21.24 0.67
N SER A 181 3.36 20.36 1.21
CA SER A 181 2.46 19.52 0.40
C SER A 181 1.31 20.35 -0.16
N TYR A 182 0.90 20.10 -1.41
CA TYR A 182 -0.26 20.74 -2.04
C TYR A 182 -1.52 20.70 -1.18
N VAL A 183 -1.78 19.57 -0.52
CA VAL A 183 -2.99 19.40 0.30
C VAL A 183 -3.02 20.26 1.57
N VAL A 184 -1.89 20.87 1.93
CA VAL A 184 -1.78 21.76 3.10
C VAL A 184 -2.11 23.20 2.73
N THR A 185 -1.78 23.64 1.52
CA THR A 185 -1.87 25.04 1.11
C THR A 185 -3.05 25.35 0.20
N SER A 186 -3.59 24.36 -0.49
CA SER A 186 -4.74 24.53 -1.38
C SER A 186 -6.07 24.41 -0.64
N ILE A 187 -7.08 25.15 -1.11
CA ILE A 187 -8.44 25.10 -0.56
C ILE A 187 -9.01 23.67 -0.63
N HIS A 188 -8.98 23.05 -1.82
CA HIS A 188 -9.46 21.68 -2.03
C HIS A 188 -8.70 20.66 -1.15
N GLY A 189 -7.39 20.88 -0.97
CA GLY A 189 -6.57 20.07 -0.07
C GLY A 189 -7.01 20.17 1.38
N GLN A 190 -7.17 21.39 1.88
CA GLN A 190 -7.59 21.66 3.26
C GLN A 190 -9.00 21.12 3.53
N GLU A 191 -9.91 21.24 2.57
CA GLU A 191 -11.24 20.63 2.63
C GLU A 191 -11.16 19.11 2.72
N PHE A 192 -10.28 18.47 1.95
CA PHE A 192 -10.05 17.03 2.04
C PHE A 192 -9.46 16.64 3.41
N ILE A 193 -8.52 17.41 3.97
CA ILE A 193 -8.01 17.14 5.32
C ILE A 193 -9.12 17.28 6.37
N ARG A 194 -10.00 18.28 6.24
CA ARG A 194 -11.18 18.41 7.10
C ARG A 194 -12.11 17.21 6.96
N PHE A 195 -12.36 16.76 5.74
CA PHE A 195 -13.12 15.54 5.50
C PHE A 195 -12.50 14.34 6.23
N VAL A 196 -11.18 14.11 6.10
CA VAL A 196 -10.49 13.01 6.81
C VAL A 196 -10.60 13.18 8.33
N HIS A 197 -10.50 14.41 8.83
CA HIS A 197 -10.71 14.71 10.25
C HIS A 197 -12.13 14.32 10.70
N ASP A 198 -13.15 14.67 9.93
CA ASP A 198 -14.54 14.32 10.23
C ASP A 198 -14.78 12.80 10.15
N GLN A 199 -14.06 12.08 9.28
CA GLN A 199 -14.07 10.62 9.26
C GLN A 199 -13.44 10.02 10.52
N ILE A 200 -12.38 10.60 11.07
CA ILE A 200 -11.78 10.17 12.34
C ILE A 200 -12.81 10.27 13.48
N LEU A 201 -13.61 11.33 13.49
CA LEU A 201 -14.63 11.57 14.51
C LEU A 201 -15.86 10.67 14.35
N SER A 202 -16.44 10.66 13.15
CA SER A 202 -17.70 9.97 12.85
C SER A 202 -17.58 8.46 12.98
N ARG A 203 -16.45 7.89 12.54
CA ARG A 203 -16.14 6.45 12.68
C ARG A 203 -15.47 6.11 14.01
N HIS A 204 -15.29 7.08 14.90
CA HIS A 204 -14.65 6.91 16.20
C HIS A 204 -13.23 6.32 16.14
N LEU A 205 -12.48 6.60 15.06
CA LEU A 205 -11.11 6.12 14.86
C LEU A 205 -10.12 6.67 15.89
N TYR A 206 -10.51 7.67 16.69
CA TYR A 206 -9.74 8.14 17.83
C TYR A 206 -9.76 7.17 19.02
N ARG A 207 -10.70 6.22 19.07
CA ARG A 207 -10.75 5.20 20.12
C ARG A 207 -9.71 4.11 19.83
N THR A 208 -9.11 3.59 20.89
CA THR A 208 -8.24 2.41 20.78
C THR A 208 -9.13 1.18 20.53
N PRO A 209 -8.91 0.41 19.45
CA PRO A 209 -9.56 -0.87 19.27
C PRO A 209 -9.26 -1.79 20.45
N HIS A 210 -10.12 -2.76 20.72
CA HIS A 210 -9.93 -3.71 21.83
C HIS A 210 -8.64 -4.55 21.72
N TRP A 211 -8.08 -4.68 20.52
CA TRP A 211 -6.82 -5.35 20.20
C TRP A 211 -5.66 -4.38 19.90
N GLY A 212 -5.92 -3.07 19.92
CA GLY A 212 -4.93 -2.05 19.63
C GLY A 212 -4.15 -1.63 20.88
N ASN A 213 -2.91 -1.19 20.67
CA ASN A 213 -2.12 -0.56 21.71
C ASN A 213 -2.57 0.90 21.90
N SER A 214 -2.85 1.28 23.15
CA SER A 214 -3.24 2.66 23.48
C SER A 214 -2.14 3.66 23.17
N PHE A 215 -0.88 3.25 23.26
CA PHE A 215 0.28 4.10 22.97
C PHE A 215 0.31 4.52 21.49
N ASP A 216 0.23 3.56 20.56
CA ASP A 216 0.25 3.82 19.12
C ASP A 216 -0.92 4.74 18.70
N ARG A 217 -2.08 4.59 19.35
CA ARG A 217 -3.24 5.45 19.14
C ARG A 217 -3.00 6.88 19.59
N GLN A 218 -2.46 7.07 20.79
CA GLN A 218 -2.14 8.39 21.30
C GLN A 218 -1.05 9.06 20.44
N GLU A 219 -0.06 8.30 19.98
CA GLU A 219 0.98 8.80 19.09
C GLU A 219 0.40 9.29 17.76
N LEU A 220 -0.44 8.48 17.09
CA LEU A 220 -1.08 8.88 15.84
C LEU A 220 -1.94 10.14 16.02
N LEU A 221 -2.78 10.17 17.06
CA LEU A 221 -3.60 11.35 17.33
C LEU A 221 -2.72 12.56 17.62
N SER A 222 -1.62 12.39 18.34
CA SER A 222 -0.66 13.48 18.61
C SER A 222 -0.07 14.06 17.35
N LYS A 223 0.41 13.20 16.46
CA LYS A 223 0.91 13.60 15.14
C LYS A 223 -0.18 14.22 14.26
N TRP A 224 -1.42 13.73 14.34
CA TRP A 224 -2.54 14.28 13.57
C TRP A 224 -2.95 15.68 14.06
N THR A 225 -3.02 15.90 15.37
CA THR A 225 -3.31 17.22 15.95
C THR A 225 -2.27 18.25 15.54
N ARG A 226 -0.97 17.88 15.57
CA ARG A 226 0.11 18.73 15.04
C ARG A 226 -0.10 19.08 13.56
N VAL A 227 -0.52 18.11 12.74
CA VAL A 227 -0.83 18.36 11.32
C VAL A 227 -1.96 19.37 11.17
N THR A 228 -3.06 19.20 11.92
CA THR A 228 -4.20 20.13 11.83
C THR A 228 -3.84 21.54 12.27
N GLU A 229 -3.03 21.70 13.32
CA GLU A 229 -2.52 23.01 13.76
C GLU A 229 -1.68 23.69 12.68
N ARG A 230 -0.71 22.94 12.11
CA ARG A 230 0.14 23.43 11.02
C ARG A 230 -0.72 23.92 9.84
N ILE A 231 -1.79 23.19 9.51
CA ILE A 231 -2.71 23.55 8.43
C ILE A 231 -3.52 24.81 8.78
N LEU A 232 -3.97 24.97 10.03
CA LEU A 232 -4.63 26.20 10.48
C LEU A 232 -3.71 27.41 10.30
N GLU A 233 -2.46 27.28 10.72
CA GLU A 233 -1.44 28.33 10.61
C GLU A 233 -1.12 28.68 9.16
N MET A 234 -0.78 27.69 8.33
CA MET A 234 -0.39 27.94 6.93
C MET A 234 -1.57 28.35 6.04
N GLY A 235 -2.77 27.83 6.33
CA GLY A 235 -3.99 28.13 5.58
C GLY A 235 -4.67 29.43 6.00
N ASN A 236 -4.23 30.07 7.10
CA ASN A 236 -4.94 31.17 7.77
C ASN A 236 -6.41 30.82 8.04
N LEU A 237 -6.67 29.57 8.44
CA LEU A 237 -8.02 29.06 8.65
C LEU A 237 -8.53 29.47 10.04
N PRO A 238 -9.87 29.57 10.21
CA PRO A 238 -10.47 29.82 11.51
C PRO A 238 -10.04 28.77 12.56
N PRO A 239 -9.81 29.15 13.82
CA PRO A 239 -9.40 28.21 14.87
C PRO A 239 -10.39 27.05 15.11
N ASP A 240 -11.66 27.23 14.75
CA ASP A 240 -12.75 26.26 14.85
C ASP A 240 -12.96 25.43 13.57
N TYR A 241 -12.06 25.56 12.58
CA TYR A 241 -12.17 24.84 11.31
C TYR A 241 -12.13 23.32 11.47
N PHE A 242 -11.36 22.82 12.45
CA PHE A 242 -11.36 21.41 12.84
C PHE A 242 -12.08 21.23 14.18
N THR A 243 -13.00 20.26 14.22
CA THR A 243 -13.70 19.91 15.47
C THR A 243 -12.72 19.28 16.47
N SER A 244 -12.91 19.50 17.77
CA SER A 244 -12.04 18.90 18.78
C SER A 244 -12.24 17.39 18.89
N ILE A 245 -11.15 16.63 18.93
CA ILE A 245 -11.19 15.18 19.16
C ILE A 245 -11.56 14.92 20.64
N PRO A 246 -12.61 14.11 20.93
CA PRO A 246 -13.05 13.85 22.30
C PRO A 246 -11.94 13.29 23.20
N GLY A 247 -11.91 13.75 24.45
CA GLY A 247 -10.94 13.30 25.45
C GLY A 247 -9.54 13.91 25.32
N ARG A 248 -9.34 14.85 24.39
CA ARG A 248 -8.11 15.62 24.25
C ARG A 248 -8.37 17.10 24.54
N PRO A 249 -7.55 17.77 25.38
CA PRO A 249 -7.65 19.22 25.53
C PRO A 249 -7.24 19.91 24.22
N PRO A 250 -7.90 21.02 23.83
CA PRO A 250 -7.45 21.84 22.72
C PRO A 250 -6.04 22.36 23.00
N ALA A 251 -5.17 22.31 21.99
CA ALA A 251 -3.74 22.59 22.14
C ALA A 251 -3.41 24.03 22.59
N GLN A 252 -4.36 24.97 22.45
CA GLN A 252 -4.25 26.32 22.98
C GLN A 252 -4.05 26.36 24.52
N LEU A 253 -4.26 25.24 25.23
CA LEU A 253 -3.99 25.13 26.66
C LEU A 253 -2.59 24.58 26.99
N MET A 254 -1.80 24.11 26.02
CA MET A 254 -0.46 23.56 26.27
C MET A 254 0.66 24.61 26.24
N ASP A 255 0.37 25.83 25.75
CA ASP A 255 1.33 26.95 25.70
C ASP A 255 1.31 27.83 26.97
N ALA A 256 0.48 27.49 27.95
CA ALA A 256 0.41 28.16 29.24
C ALA A 256 0.94 27.25 30.36
N GLY A 257 2.26 27.08 30.39
CA GLY A 257 3.06 26.70 31.55
C GLY A 257 2.49 25.64 32.49
N ASN A 258 2.71 24.35 32.17
CA ASN A 258 2.81 23.33 33.22
C ASN A 258 3.54 22.07 32.75
N GLU A 259 4.87 22.12 32.63
CA GLU A 259 5.74 20.94 32.47
C GLU A 259 5.90 20.12 33.79
N SER A 260 5.00 20.26 34.76
CA SER A 260 5.14 19.64 36.07
C SER A 260 3.81 19.10 36.59
N SER A 261 3.29 18.03 35.96
CA SER A 261 2.36 17.08 36.61
C SER A 261 1.87 15.98 35.65
N PHE A 262 2.77 15.12 35.19
CA PHE A 262 2.37 13.80 34.72
C PHE A 262 3.16 12.74 35.50
N LEU A 263 2.50 12.23 36.55
CA LEU A 263 2.71 10.94 37.20
C LEU A 263 4.16 10.56 37.55
N GLN A 264 4.61 11.12 38.66
CA GLN A 264 5.62 10.53 39.52
C GLN A 264 4.99 9.33 40.26
N SER A 265 5.04 8.14 39.67
CA SER A 265 4.81 6.91 40.44
C SER A 265 6.12 6.51 41.12
N HIS A 266 6.11 6.58 42.44
CA HIS A 266 7.20 6.12 43.29
C HIS A 266 7.45 4.62 43.06
N TYR A 267 8.63 4.29 42.55
CA TYR A 267 9.30 3.02 42.83
C TYR A 267 10.66 3.34 43.44
N GLU A 268 10.70 3.37 44.77
CA GLU A 268 11.94 3.21 45.53
C GLU A 268 12.34 1.73 45.49
N MET A 269 13.45 1.44 44.83
CA MET A 269 14.28 0.27 45.12
C MET A 269 15.73 0.77 45.20
N HIS A 270 16.28 0.75 46.42
CA HIS A 270 17.71 0.91 46.72
C HIS A 270 18.57 -0.03 45.84
N GLY A 271 19.64 0.46 45.22
CA GLY A 271 21.05 0.29 45.66
C GLY A 271 21.57 -1.12 45.35
N ASP A 272 22.53 -1.40 44.48
CA ASP A 272 23.87 -0.83 44.21
C ASP A 272 24.22 -1.18 42.74
N GLY A 273 25.18 -0.62 42.00
CA GLY A 273 26.28 0.30 42.22
C GLY A 273 27.21 0.18 41.00
N GLN A 274 27.94 1.25 40.68
CA GLN A 274 29.07 1.35 39.72
C GLN A 274 28.70 1.19 38.23
N GLY A 275 29.07 2.08 37.30
CA GLY A 275 29.97 3.20 37.29
C GLY A 275 30.37 3.47 35.82
N VAL A 276 31.06 4.59 35.60
CA VAL A 276 31.84 4.93 34.40
C VAL A 276 31.10 5.71 33.30
N LEU A 277 31.31 7.03 33.39
CA LEU A 277 31.37 8.01 32.31
C LEU A 277 32.17 7.53 31.10
N GLY A 278 31.66 7.80 29.91
CA GLY A 278 32.40 7.66 28.65
C GLY A 278 31.87 8.62 27.59
N SER A 279 32.22 9.90 27.71
CA SER A 279 32.15 10.88 26.64
C SER A 279 33.15 10.50 25.54
N ILE A 280 32.70 10.36 24.29
CA ILE A 280 33.57 10.48 23.12
C ILE A 280 32.87 11.39 22.11
N GLU A 281 33.50 12.56 21.92
CA GLU A 281 33.32 13.48 20.81
C GLU A 281 33.90 12.89 19.50
N ARG A 282 33.34 13.38 18.37
CA ARG A 282 33.97 13.53 17.04
C ARG A 282 34.25 12.22 16.25
N ASP A 283 34.05 12.16 14.94
CA ASP A 283 34.53 13.08 13.92
C ASP A 283 33.61 13.24 12.70
N SER A 284 33.72 14.43 12.12
CA SER A 284 33.19 14.83 10.82
C SER A 284 34.18 14.46 9.72
N GLN A 285 33.71 13.75 8.70
CA GLN A 285 34.33 13.63 7.36
C GLN A 285 33.15 13.35 6.40
N GLY A 286 32.77 14.18 5.44
CA GLY A 286 33.59 15.05 4.60
C GLY A 286 34.13 14.25 3.42
N ASN A 287 33.29 13.93 2.44
CA ASN A 287 33.75 13.47 1.12
C ASN A 287 32.80 13.96 0.01
N MET A 288 33.35 14.89 -0.77
CA MET A 288 32.90 15.34 -2.08
C MET A 288 33.52 14.44 -3.17
N ALA A 289 32.92 14.50 -4.37
CA ALA A 289 33.31 13.92 -5.67
C ALA A 289 32.47 12.68 -6.07
N GLY A 290 31.90 12.60 -7.28
CA GLY A 290 32.03 13.47 -8.43
C GLY A 290 30.94 13.22 -9.47
N ASP A 291 30.67 14.29 -10.19
CA ASP A 291 29.88 14.45 -11.39
C ASP A 291 30.57 13.77 -12.58
N VAL A 292 29.87 12.86 -13.29
CA VAL A 292 30.17 12.46 -14.67
C VAL A 292 28.90 11.94 -15.35
N GLY A 293 28.49 12.61 -16.42
CA GLY A 293 28.13 11.94 -17.67
C GLY A 293 26.66 11.72 -17.96
N ALA A 294 26.03 12.73 -18.57
CA ALA A 294 24.84 12.55 -19.37
C ALA A 294 25.20 11.81 -20.68
N GLU A 295 24.59 10.65 -20.91
CA GLU A 295 24.47 10.09 -22.26
C GLU A 295 22.99 9.89 -22.59
N GLU A 296 22.61 10.65 -23.61
CA GLU A 296 21.41 10.59 -24.42
C GLU A 296 21.30 9.19 -25.07
N LEU A 297 20.24 8.44 -24.73
CA LEU A 297 19.89 7.22 -25.46
C LEU A 297 18.54 7.39 -26.13
N ALA A 298 18.61 7.25 -27.45
CA ALA A 298 17.57 7.44 -28.43
C ALA A 298 16.38 6.48 -28.26
N ASP A 299 15.23 7.04 -28.61
CA ASP A 299 13.92 6.43 -28.80
C ASP A 299 13.99 5.16 -29.66
N THR A 300 13.55 4.03 -29.10
CA THR A 300 13.21 2.82 -29.88
C THR A 300 11.79 2.37 -29.50
N PRO A 301 10.90 2.08 -30.47
CA PRO A 301 9.51 1.79 -30.17
C PRO A 301 9.36 0.40 -29.56
N HIS A 302 8.78 0.33 -28.37
CA HIS A 302 8.38 -0.94 -27.76
C HIS A 302 7.07 -1.46 -28.40
N PRO A 303 6.97 -2.78 -28.64
CA PRO A 303 5.78 -3.38 -29.25
C PRO A 303 4.63 -3.38 -28.25
N ASN A 304 3.49 -2.90 -28.72
CA ASN A 304 2.22 -2.83 -27.99
C ASN A 304 1.70 -4.26 -27.73
N ILE A 305 1.85 -4.75 -26.50
CA ILE A 305 1.22 -6.00 -26.07
C ILE A 305 -0.14 -5.63 -25.49
N ASP A 306 -1.18 -5.75 -26.31
CA ASP A 306 -2.58 -5.63 -25.87
C ASP A 306 -2.97 -6.89 -25.09
N PRO A 307 -3.25 -6.79 -23.78
CA PRO A 307 -3.62 -7.94 -22.95
C PRO A 307 -5.08 -8.38 -23.15
N ASN A 308 -5.87 -7.70 -24.00
CA ASN A 308 -7.28 -8.00 -24.24
C ASN A 308 -7.56 -8.73 -25.56
N HIS A 309 -6.55 -9.22 -26.28
CA HIS A 309 -6.79 -9.90 -27.55
C HIS A 309 -7.32 -11.34 -27.34
N PRO A 310 -8.54 -11.69 -27.81
CA PRO A 310 -9.06 -13.04 -27.67
C PRO A 310 -8.27 -14.01 -28.56
N ARG A 311 -7.80 -15.12 -27.98
CA ARG A 311 -7.24 -16.24 -28.74
C ARG A 311 -8.30 -16.80 -29.68
N ALA A 312 -8.04 -16.71 -30.97
CA ALA A 312 -8.75 -17.50 -31.97
C ALA A 312 -8.27 -18.95 -31.88
N ASP A 313 -9.14 -19.84 -31.43
CA ASP A 313 -9.10 -21.25 -31.81
C ASP A 313 -9.46 -21.36 -33.29
N ASP A 314 -8.57 -21.93 -34.12
CA ASP A 314 -8.90 -23.10 -34.96
C ASP A 314 -7.75 -23.52 -35.92
N ARG A 315 -7.60 -24.85 -36.00
CA ARG A 315 -7.23 -25.69 -37.18
C ARG A 315 -5.77 -25.91 -37.59
N TYR A 316 -5.37 -27.17 -37.42
CA TYR A 316 -4.83 -28.09 -38.43
C TYR A 316 -4.02 -27.49 -39.59
N SER A 317 -2.72 -27.79 -39.62
CA SER A 317 -2.09 -28.20 -40.88
C SER A 317 -0.87 -29.10 -40.62
N GLU A 318 -0.87 -30.20 -41.36
CA GLU A 318 0.09 -31.27 -41.44
C GLU A 318 1.42 -30.78 -42.05
N TYR A 319 2.54 -31.22 -41.48
CA TYR A 319 3.75 -31.46 -42.28
C TYR A 319 4.34 -32.79 -41.86
N GLY A 320 4.27 -33.75 -42.80
CA GLY A 320 4.83 -35.08 -42.67
C GLY A 320 6.35 -35.07 -42.65
N THR A 321 6.91 -36.07 -41.99
CA THR A 321 8.27 -36.52 -42.23
C THR A 321 8.26 -38.04 -42.28
N THR A 322 8.52 -38.54 -43.49
CA THR A 322 8.76 -39.93 -43.83
C THR A 322 10.12 -40.39 -43.30
N GLY A 323 10.17 -41.62 -42.78
CA GLY A 323 11.41 -42.32 -42.44
C GLY A 323 11.12 -43.63 -41.71
N GLY A 324 11.03 -44.72 -42.47
CA GLY A 324 10.57 -46.04 -42.01
C GLY A 324 11.65 -46.97 -41.44
N GLY A 325 11.18 -48.15 -41.02
CA GLY A 325 11.95 -49.29 -40.50
C GLY A 325 11.24 -49.92 -39.30
N GLN A 326 10.13 -50.66 -39.48
CA GLN A 326 10.07 -52.13 -39.61
C GLN A 326 10.66 -52.88 -38.39
N ASP A 327 9.82 -53.46 -37.51
CA ASP A 327 9.57 -54.91 -37.47
C ASP A 327 8.64 -55.33 -36.30
N ASP A 328 7.73 -56.24 -36.67
CA ASP A 328 7.09 -57.32 -35.91
C ASP A 328 5.92 -57.14 -34.90
N VAL A 329 4.86 -57.87 -35.25
CA VAL A 329 3.52 -58.14 -34.67
C VAL A 329 3.49 -59.69 -34.40
N PRO A 330 2.49 -60.41 -33.80
CA PRO A 330 1.18 -60.09 -33.17
C PRO A 330 0.87 -60.80 -31.82
N GLY A 331 -0.30 -60.45 -31.24
CA GLY A 331 -1.20 -61.44 -30.60
C GLY A 331 -2.32 -60.77 -29.77
N LEU A 332 -3.54 -60.58 -30.30
CA LEU A 332 -4.72 -61.48 -30.28
C LEU A 332 -5.53 -61.49 -28.95
N VAL A 333 -6.76 -60.96 -28.98
CA VAL A 333 -8.07 -61.66 -28.80
C VAL A 333 -9.16 -60.73 -28.20
N GLU A 334 -10.31 -60.73 -28.89
CA GLU A 334 -11.60 -60.10 -28.61
C GLU A 334 -12.40 -60.72 -27.44
N ARG A 335 -13.60 -60.13 -27.19
CA ARG A 335 -14.88 -60.74 -26.72
C ARG A 335 -15.23 -60.42 -25.25
N GLY A 336 -16.43 -60.02 -24.88
CA GLY A 336 -17.71 -59.90 -25.57
C GLY A 336 -18.80 -59.30 -24.67
N GLU A 337 -20.00 -59.25 -25.24
CA GLU A 337 -21.23 -58.53 -24.88
C GLU A 337 -22.05 -59.07 -23.68
N GLN A 338 -23.19 -58.37 -23.43
CA GLN A 338 -24.48 -58.80 -22.84
C GLN A 338 -24.62 -58.81 -21.30
N SER A 339 -25.77 -58.52 -20.67
CA SER A 339 -27.05 -57.92 -21.07
C SER A 339 -27.93 -57.71 -19.81
N ASN A 340 -28.86 -56.75 -19.88
CA ASN A 340 -30.27 -56.79 -19.47
C ASN A 340 -30.78 -56.91 -18.00
N ARG A 341 -31.79 -56.03 -17.77
CA ARG A 341 -33.09 -56.21 -17.05
C ARG A 341 -33.07 -56.15 -15.50
N VAL A 342 -34.11 -55.70 -14.78
CA VAL A 342 -35.41 -55.00 -15.00
C VAL A 342 -36.02 -54.74 -13.60
N GLY A 343 -36.85 -53.71 -13.47
CA GLY A 343 -38.00 -53.64 -12.54
C GLY A 343 -37.70 -53.11 -11.13
N GLY A 344 -38.57 -52.35 -10.46
CA GLY A 344 -39.93 -51.87 -10.71
C GLY A 344 -40.28 -50.87 -9.59
N VAL A 345 -41.04 -49.82 -9.91
CA VAL A 345 -42.44 -49.59 -9.46
C VAL A 345 -42.61 -49.39 -7.95
N GLY A 346 -43.15 -48.21 -7.58
CA GLY A 346 -43.73 -47.99 -6.25
C GLY A 346 -44.07 -46.52 -5.98
N ALA A 347 -45.18 -46.04 -6.54
CA ALA A 347 -45.82 -44.80 -6.15
C ALA A 347 -46.47 -44.92 -4.75
N ASP A 348 -46.58 -43.83 -4.00
CA ASP A 348 -47.82 -43.04 -3.88
C ASP A 348 -47.97 -42.34 -2.50
N LYS A 349 -48.56 -41.13 -2.60
CA LYS A 349 -49.38 -40.38 -1.63
C LYS A 349 -48.84 -39.75 -0.33
N ARG A 350 -48.81 -38.41 -0.39
CA ARG A 350 -49.67 -37.42 0.32
C ARG A 350 -49.90 -37.61 1.83
N VAL A 351 -49.55 -36.59 2.61
CA VAL A 351 -50.46 -35.49 3.06
C VAL A 351 -49.68 -34.19 3.04
#